data_AF-A0A423IKY6-F1
#
_entry.id   AF-A0A423IKY6-F1
#
_cell.length_a   1.000
_cell.length_b   1.000
_cell.length_c   1.000
_cell.angle_alpha   90.00
_cell.angle_beta   90.00
_cell.angle_gamma   90.00
#
_symmetry.space_group_name_H-M   'P 1'
#
loop_
_entity.id
_entity.type
_entity.pdbx_description
1 polymer ?
#
loop_
_entity_poly.entity_id
_entity_poly.type
_entity_poly.pdbx_seq_one_letter_code
_entity_poly.pdbx_strand_id
1 'polypeptide(L)'
;MNTIEQIVENESLDDIVTVFALFKPNPHLDMMIRRYNREVLEKYGELESAYTRLFAAGVLAKGERGLAIKGPNWKAPQFVIENRYV
;
A
#
# COMPACT_ATOMS: atom_id res chain seq x y z
N MET A 1 7.96 -10.81 -15.29
CA MET A 1 7.24 -10.06 -14.24
C MET A 1 7.81 -8.66 -14.15
N ASN A 2 6.97 -7.67 -13.89
CA ASN A 2 7.45 -6.31 -13.62
C ASN A 2 7.65 -6.09 -12.10
N THR A 3 8.40 -5.07 -11.71
CA THR A 3 8.69 -4.75 -10.29
C THR A 3 7.42 -4.59 -9.44
N ILE A 4 6.37 -3.97 -9.98
CA ILE A 4 5.11 -3.74 -9.24
C ILE A 4 4.38 -5.06 -8.97
N GLU A 5 4.30 -5.93 -9.97
CA GLU A 5 3.72 -7.27 -9.87
C GLU A 5 4.43 -8.08 -8.77
N GLN A 6 5.76 -8.09 -8.78
CA GLN A 6 6.53 -8.78 -7.74
C GLN A 6 6.26 -8.21 -6.34
N ILE A 7 6.18 -6.89 -6.17
CA ILE A 7 5.87 -6.29 -4.86
C ILE A 7 4.46 -6.70 -4.40
N VAL A 8 3.47 -6.61 -5.28
CA VAL A 8 2.06 -6.89 -4.91
C VAL A 8 1.82 -8.37 -4.58
N GLU A 9 2.58 -9.28 -5.19
CA GLU A 9 2.48 -10.70 -4.92
C GLU A 9 3.17 -11.15 -3.63
N ASN A 10 4.27 -10.47 -3.25
CA ASN A 10 5.16 -10.97 -2.20
C ASN A 10 5.14 -10.14 -0.91
N GLU A 11 4.66 -8.90 -0.94
CA GLU A 11 4.63 -8.02 0.22
C GLU A 11 3.24 -7.94 0.87
N SER A 12 3.20 -7.58 2.15
CA SER A 12 1.94 -7.47 2.88
C SER A 12 1.06 -6.32 2.35
N LEU A 13 -0.26 -6.43 2.51
CA LEU A 13 -1.18 -5.35 2.13
C LEU A 13 -0.83 -4.02 2.81
N ASP A 14 -0.47 -4.05 4.09
CA ASP A 14 -0.14 -2.84 4.84
C ASP A 14 1.17 -2.21 4.32
N ASP A 15 2.16 -3.01 3.91
CA ASP A 15 3.40 -2.50 3.29
C ASP A 15 3.15 -1.92 1.89
N ILE A 16 2.35 -2.61 1.08
CA ILE A 16 1.92 -2.14 -0.25
C ILE A 16 1.22 -0.79 -0.11
N VAL A 17 0.24 -0.67 0.79
CA VAL A 17 -0.51 0.58 1.00
C VAL A 17 0.41 1.68 1.55
N THR A 18 1.33 1.36 2.47
CA THR A 18 2.30 2.32 3.04
C THR A 18 3.15 3.01 1.98
N VAL A 19 3.49 2.31 0.89
CA VAL A 19 4.31 2.85 -0.21
C VAL A 19 3.44 3.47 -1.30
N PHE A 20 2.48 2.71 -1.84
CA PHE A 20 1.78 3.10 -3.06
C PHE A 20 0.69 4.14 -2.83
N ALA A 21 0.12 4.26 -1.62
CA ALA A 21 -0.86 5.30 -1.31
C ALA A 21 -0.28 6.73 -1.41
N LEU A 22 1.05 6.87 -1.39
CA LEU A 22 1.74 8.15 -1.57
C LEU A 22 1.71 8.63 -3.03
N PHE A 23 1.49 7.71 -3.99
CA PHE A 23 1.60 7.99 -5.42
C PHE A 23 0.34 7.61 -6.21
N LYS A 24 -0.54 6.78 -5.63
CA LYS A 24 -1.77 6.30 -6.26
C LYS A 24 -2.96 6.59 -5.36
N PRO A 25 -4.01 7.28 -5.88
CA PRO A 25 -5.27 7.40 -5.18
C PRO A 25 -5.90 6.02 -4.93
N ASN A 26 -6.73 5.91 -3.90
CA ASN A 26 -7.35 4.65 -3.47
C ASN A 26 -7.95 3.82 -4.63
N PRO A 27 -8.76 4.37 -5.58
CA PRO A 27 -9.30 3.58 -6.68
C PRO A 27 -8.22 2.97 -7.59
N HIS A 28 -7.13 3.68 -7.81
CA HIS A 28 -6.02 3.20 -8.64
C HIS A 28 -5.18 2.15 -7.90
N LEU A 29 -5.09 2.26 -6.58
CA LEU A 29 -4.43 1.27 -5.73
C LEU A 29 -5.22 -0.04 -5.68
N ASP A 30 -6.55 0.01 -5.51
CA ASP A 30 -7.43 -1.16 -5.56
C ASP A 30 -7.29 -1.91 -6.90
N MET A 31 -7.38 -1.19 -8.02
CA MET A 31 -7.20 -1.79 -9.36
C MET A 31 -5.81 -2.43 -9.52
N MET A 32 -4.75 -1.79 -9.02
CA MET A 32 -3.39 -2.32 -9.10
C MET A 32 -3.26 -3.61 -8.30
N ILE A 33 -3.77 -3.65 -7.06
CA ILE A 33 -3.67 -4.83 -6.21
C ILE A 33 -4.47 -5.98 -6.82
N ARG A 34 -5.74 -5.75 -7.21
CA ARG A 34 -6.58 -6.81 -7.81
C ARG A 34 -6.03 -7.38 -9.10
N ARG A 35 -5.22 -6.61 -9.84
CA ARG A 35 -4.60 -7.06 -11.09
C ARG A 35 -3.53 -8.13 -10.85
N TYR A 36 -2.77 -8.03 -9.77
CA TYR A 36 -1.61 -8.89 -9.53
C TYR A 36 -1.80 -9.86 -8.36
N ASN A 37 -2.63 -9.51 -7.37
CA ASN A 37 -2.93 -10.38 -6.24
C ASN A 37 -4.36 -10.14 -5.74
N ARG A 38 -5.34 -10.76 -6.40
CA ARG A 38 -6.76 -10.60 -6.07
C ARG A 38 -7.13 -11.15 -4.69
N GLU A 39 -6.42 -12.18 -4.22
CA GLU A 39 -6.65 -12.84 -2.94
C GLU A 39 -6.38 -11.91 -1.75
N VAL A 40 -5.44 -10.97 -1.89
CA VAL A 40 -5.14 -9.96 -0.85
C VAL A 40 -6.31 -9.00 -0.58
N LEU A 41 -7.25 -8.88 -1.52
CA LEU A 41 -8.48 -8.08 -1.39
C LEU A 41 -9.74 -8.94 -1.61
N GLU A 42 -9.68 -10.20 -1.18
CA GLU A 42 -10.79 -11.14 -1.28
C GLU A 42 -11.96 -10.72 -0.41
N LYS A 43 -11.69 -10.25 0.82
CA LYS A 43 -12.76 -9.82 1.72
C LYS A 43 -13.14 -8.38 1.44
N TYR A 44 -14.45 -8.14 1.48
CA TYR A 44 -14.99 -6.79 1.38
C TYR A 44 -14.39 -5.90 2.47
N GLY A 45 -13.89 -4.73 2.07
CA GLY A 45 -13.35 -3.75 3.01
C GLY A 45 -11.88 -3.94 3.41
N GLU A 46 -11.14 -4.89 2.82
CA GLU A 46 -9.73 -5.15 3.22
C GLU A 46 -8.82 -3.94 3.00
N LEU A 47 -8.98 -3.25 1.87
CA LEU A 47 -8.21 -2.05 1.57
C LEU A 47 -8.53 -0.91 2.53
N GLU A 48 -9.81 -0.66 2.80
CA GLU A 48 -10.26 0.34 3.78
C GLU A 48 -9.77 0.02 5.19
N SER A 49 -9.74 -1.26 5.54
CA SER A 49 -9.22 -1.74 6.82
C SER A 49 -7.72 -1.49 6.95
N ALA A 50 -6.94 -1.72 5.87
CA ALA A 50 -5.51 -1.40 5.84
C ALA A 50 -5.26 0.10 6.01
N TYR A 51 -5.98 0.94 5.26
CA TYR A 51 -5.92 2.39 5.44
C TYR A 51 -6.25 2.80 6.88
N THR A 52 -7.32 2.25 7.46
CA THR A 52 -7.74 2.55 8.84
C THR A 52 -6.65 2.20 9.85
N ARG A 53 -6.04 1.02 9.74
CA ARG A 53 -4.91 0.61 10.60
C ARG A 53 -3.72 1.57 10.46
N LEU A 54 -3.33 1.90 9.23
CA LEU A 54 -2.16 2.73 8.95
C LEU A 54 -2.35 4.19 9.38
N PHE A 55 -3.57 4.74 9.24
CA PHE A 55 -3.90 6.06 9.78
C PHE A 55 -3.93 6.06 11.31
N ALA A 56 -4.55 5.04 11.93
CA ALA A 56 -4.61 4.92 13.39
C ALA A 56 -3.22 4.76 14.01
N ALA A 57 -2.32 4.03 13.34
CA ALA A 57 -0.93 3.86 13.74
C ALA A 57 -0.05 5.10 13.45
N GLY A 58 -0.58 6.13 12.78
CA GLY A 58 0.19 7.32 12.37
C GLY A 58 1.25 7.03 11.31
N VAL A 59 1.19 5.87 10.63
CA VAL A 59 2.10 5.53 9.52
C VAL A 59 1.75 6.37 8.30
N LEU A 60 0.45 6.52 8.02
CA LEU A 60 -0.06 7.41 6.97
C LEU A 60 -0.79 8.59 7.59
N ALA A 61 -0.87 9.70 6.85
CA ALA A 61 -1.73 10.84 7.14
C ALA A 61 -2.49 11.28 5.87
N LYS A 62 -3.62 11.95 6.04
CA LYS A 62 -4.46 12.40 4.91
C LYS A 62 -3.69 13.41 4.08
N GLY A 63 -3.52 13.12 2.79
CA GLY A 63 -2.97 14.04 1.82
C GLY A 63 -4.05 14.72 0.99
N GLU A 64 -3.63 15.34 -0.11
CA GLU A 64 -4.53 15.97 -1.06
C GLU A 64 -4.92 15.01 -2.20
N ARG A 65 -6.03 15.30 -2.88
CA ARG A 65 -6.46 14.61 -4.12
C ARG A 65 -6.58 13.09 -3.99
N GLY A 66 -6.94 12.60 -2.79
CA GLY A 66 -7.10 11.18 -2.52
C GLY A 66 -5.79 10.41 -2.32
N LEU A 67 -4.65 11.10 -2.24
CA LEU A 67 -3.36 10.54 -1.84
C LEU A 67 -3.20 10.55 -0.32
N ALA A 68 -2.36 9.66 0.18
CA ALA A 68 -1.82 9.74 1.52
C ALA A 68 -0.50 10.51 1.50
N ILE A 69 -0.11 11.04 2.65
CA ILE A 69 1.25 11.52 2.93
C ILE A 69 1.86 10.68 4.05
N LYS A 70 3.18 10.77 4.22
CA LYS A 70 3.89 10.14 5.32
C LYS A 70 3.38 10.70 6.65
N GLY A 71 2.91 9.83 7.52
CA GLY A 71 2.53 10.19 8.89
C GLY A 71 3.75 10.29 9.83
N PRO A 72 3.54 10.70 11.09
CA PRO A 72 4.62 10.87 12.06
C PRO A 72 5.39 9.57 12.37
N ASN A 73 4.74 8.41 12.23
CA ASN A 73 5.34 7.10 12.49
C ASN A 73 5.74 6.37 11.20
N TRP A 74 5.75 7.06 10.06
CA TRP A 74 6.11 6.45 8.79
C TRP A 74 7.55 5.92 8.83
N LYS A 75 7.72 4.66 8.44
CA LYS A 75 9.01 4.02 8.23
C LYS A 75 8.96 3.27 6.90
N ALA A 76 10.09 3.21 6.20
CA ALA A 76 10.18 2.45 4.97
C ALA A 76 9.97 0.95 5.27
N PRO A 77 9.10 0.24 4.54
CA PRO A 77 9.02 -1.22 4.63
C PRO A 77 10.34 -1.89 4.26
N GLN A 78 10.53 -3.12 4.75
CA GLN A 78 11.80 -3.84 4.62
C GLN A 78 12.26 -3.99 3.15
N PHE A 79 11.33 -4.29 2.23
CA PHE A 79 11.67 -4.46 0.81
C PHE A 79 12.19 -3.18 0.15
N VAL A 80 11.78 -2.01 0.66
CA VAL A 80 12.27 -0.71 0.19
C VAL A 80 13.68 -0.46 0.73
N ILE A 81 13.93 -0.81 1.99
CA ILE A 81 15.27 -0.68 2.61
C ILE A 81 16.28 -1.58 1.89
N GLU A 82 15.87 -2.81 1.55
CA GLU A 82 16.72 -3.81 0.89
C GLU A 82 16.88 -3.60 -0.62
N ASN A 83 16.13 -2.67 -1.23
CA ASN A 83 16.00 -2.55 -2.69
C ASN A 83 15.69 -3.90 -3.36
N ARG A 84 14.81 -4.70 -2.76
CA ARG A 84 14.62 -6.12 -3.12
C ARG A 84 14.19 -6.36 -4.57
N TYR A 85 13.53 -5.39 -5.19
CA TYR A 85 12.91 -5.51 -6.52
C TYR A 85 13.45 -4.52 -7.56
N VAL A 86 14.64 -3.95 -7.29
CA VAL A 86 15.34 -2.97 -8.14
C VAL A 86 16.58 -3.59 -8.76
#